data_AF-H6W9D9-F1
#
_entry.id   AF-H6W9D9-F1
#
_cell.length_a   1.000
_cell.length_b   1.000
_cell.length_c   1.000
_cell.angle_alpha   90.00
_cell.angle_beta   90.00
_cell.angle_gamma   90.00
#
_symmetry.space_group_name_H-M   'P 1'
#
loop_
_entity.id
_entity.type
_entity.pdbx_description
1 polymer ?
#
loop_
_entity_poly.entity_id
_entity_poly.type
_entity_poly.pdbx_seq_one_letter_code
_entity_poly.pdbx_strand_id
1 'polypeptide(L)'
;MKFSTVATVATLAGFAVAAPGTALRQARAIKRAAGTHGNPVKYVQGPSSEVTNKTNVSYSNNWAGAVLVGTGYTSVTGSFVAPSPSTAGSGSAWVGIDGDTCGTAILQTGIDWTKSGSSITYDAWYEWYPDNAYDFSGISISAGDTIKVTVTATSKTTGTAIVDNVTKGKSVSHTFTGGVDGDLCEYNAEWIVEDFEEGNSLVNFADFGTVAFTGASAVKSG
;
A
#
# COMPACT_ATOMS: atom_id res chain seq x y z
N MET A 1 -35.99 53.08 24.50
CA MET A 1 -36.15 52.15 23.36
C MET A 1 -35.04 51.12 23.46
N LYS A 2 -35.38 49.84 23.56
CA LYS A 2 -34.44 48.73 23.77
C LYS A 2 -33.89 48.29 22.41
N PHE A 3 -32.57 48.24 22.24
CA PHE A 3 -31.95 47.66 21.05
C PHE A 3 -31.49 46.24 21.38
N SER A 4 -32.11 45.24 20.75
CA SER A 4 -31.68 43.84 20.81
C SER A 4 -30.69 43.57 19.70
N THR A 5 -29.45 43.24 20.06
CA THR A 5 -28.41 42.78 19.12
C THR A 5 -28.62 41.30 18.86
N VAL A 6 -28.99 40.93 17.63
CA VAL A 6 -29.03 39.53 17.18
C VAL A 6 -27.63 39.16 16.71
N ALA A 7 -26.95 38.28 17.43
CA ALA A 7 -25.69 37.68 17.01
C ALA A 7 -25.98 36.51 16.06
N THR A 8 -25.68 36.67 14.77
CA THR A 8 -25.74 35.60 13.78
C THR A 8 -24.49 34.74 13.94
N VAL A 9 -24.63 33.55 14.53
CA VAL A 9 -23.57 32.53 14.54
C VAL A 9 -23.54 31.89 13.15
N ALA A 10 -22.57 32.28 12.33
CA ALA A 10 -22.28 31.59 11.08
C ALA A 10 -21.48 30.32 11.41
N THR A 11 -22.13 29.16 11.37
CA THR A 11 -21.44 27.87 11.40
C THR A 11 -20.76 27.64 10.05
N LEU A 12 -19.44 27.86 9.97
CA LEU A 12 -18.64 27.32 8.88
C LEU A 12 -18.57 25.80 9.04
N ALA A 13 -19.48 25.08 8.38
CA ALA A 13 -19.28 23.67 8.10
C ALA A 13 -18.13 23.56 7.09
N GLY A 14 -16.93 23.33 7.58
CA GLY A 14 -15.80 22.93 6.73
C GLY A 14 -16.14 21.58 6.11
N PHE A 15 -16.29 21.54 4.78
CA PHE A 15 -16.33 20.29 4.05
C PHE A 15 -14.92 19.69 4.12
N ALA A 16 -14.67 18.85 5.12
CA ALA A 16 -13.57 17.92 5.05
C ALA A 16 -13.92 16.95 3.91
N VAL A 17 -13.26 17.11 2.76
CA VAL A 17 -13.23 16.08 1.74
C VAL A 17 -12.53 14.90 2.40
N ALA A 18 -13.30 13.95 2.93
CA ALA A 18 -12.74 12.70 3.39
C ALA A 18 -12.07 12.05 2.17
N ALA A 19 -10.75 11.90 2.21
CA ALA A 19 -10.03 11.13 1.21
C ALA A 19 -10.62 9.70 1.25
N PRO A 20 -11.23 9.23 0.15
CA PRO A 20 -11.84 7.92 0.10
C PRO A 20 -10.89 6.83 0.59
N GLY A 21 -9.60 6.87 0.23
CA GLY A 21 -8.63 5.86 0.66
C GLY A 21 -8.39 5.83 2.17
N THR A 22 -8.39 6.98 2.86
CA THR A 22 -8.38 6.99 4.34
C THR A 22 -9.61 6.28 4.91
N ALA A 23 -10.80 6.48 4.32
CA ALA A 23 -12.01 5.79 4.77
C ALA A 23 -11.98 4.28 4.47
N LEU A 24 -11.50 3.88 3.28
CA LEU A 24 -11.29 2.47 2.90
C LEU A 24 -10.37 1.78 3.91
N ARG A 25 -9.26 2.43 4.27
CA ARG A 25 -8.30 1.85 5.21
C ARG A 25 -8.78 1.87 6.66
N GLN A 26 -9.57 2.86 7.07
CA GLN A 26 -10.28 2.80 8.36
C GLN A 26 -11.24 1.60 8.41
N ALA A 27 -11.95 1.31 7.32
CA ALA A 27 -12.80 0.13 7.23
C ALA A 27 -11.98 -1.18 7.32
N ARG A 28 -10.79 -1.23 6.72
CA ARG A 28 -9.83 -2.34 6.92
C ARG A 28 -9.40 -2.47 8.38
N ALA A 29 -9.07 -1.36 9.04
CA ALA A 29 -8.59 -1.39 10.42
C ALA A 29 -9.64 -1.91 11.41
N ILE A 30 -10.91 -1.53 11.21
CA ILE A 30 -12.03 -2.04 12.00
C ILE A 30 -12.19 -3.57 11.83
N LYS A 31 -11.92 -4.11 10.64
CA LYS A 31 -11.98 -5.56 10.37
C LYS A 31 -10.85 -6.34 11.04
N ARG A 32 -9.62 -5.80 11.06
CA ARG A 32 -8.51 -6.47 11.76
C ARG A 32 -8.74 -6.48 13.27
N ALA A 33 -9.27 -5.39 13.81
CA ALA A 33 -9.73 -5.36 15.20
C ALA A 33 -10.84 -6.39 15.50
N ALA A 34 -11.61 -6.80 14.49
CA ALA A 34 -12.62 -7.86 14.57
C ALA A 34 -12.07 -9.29 14.30
N GLY A 35 -10.75 -9.46 14.17
CA GLY A 35 -10.09 -10.76 13.97
C GLY A 35 -10.09 -11.27 12.52
N THR A 36 -10.52 -10.43 11.57
CA THR A 36 -10.37 -10.69 10.13
C THR A 36 -9.19 -9.89 9.60
N HIS A 37 -8.02 -10.54 9.52
CA HIS A 37 -6.79 -9.94 9.01
C HIS A 37 -6.88 -9.68 7.49
N GLY A 38 -6.18 -8.65 7.01
CA GLY A 38 -6.01 -8.47 5.55
C GLY A 38 -5.08 -9.55 5.02
N ASN A 39 -5.22 -9.97 3.78
CA ASN A 39 -4.58 -11.22 3.37
C ASN A 39 -3.20 -11.05 2.71
N PRO A 40 -2.22 -11.90 3.07
CA PRO A 40 -1.06 -12.22 2.23
C PRO A 40 -1.49 -12.72 0.83
N VAL A 41 -0.53 -13.04 -0.05
CA VAL A 41 -0.84 -13.47 -1.43
C VAL A 41 -1.90 -14.59 -1.49
N LYS A 42 -2.91 -14.45 -2.35
CA LYS A 42 -3.97 -15.45 -2.55
C LYS A 42 -3.81 -16.19 -3.87
N TYR A 43 -3.04 -17.28 -3.85
CA TYR A 43 -2.77 -18.08 -5.05
C TYR A 43 -4.01 -18.75 -5.65
N VAL A 44 -4.03 -18.83 -6.98
CA VAL A 44 -5.02 -19.56 -7.80
C VAL A 44 -4.34 -20.39 -8.87
N GLN A 45 -5.07 -21.38 -9.39
CA GLN A 45 -4.58 -22.23 -10.46
C GLN A 45 -4.56 -21.46 -11.79
N GLY A 46 -3.39 -21.44 -12.43
CA GLY A 46 -3.20 -20.88 -13.77
C GLY A 46 -3.52 -21.84 -14.91
N PRO A 47 -3.62 -21.33 -16.15
CA PRO A 47 -3.64 -22.18 -17.35
C PRO A 47 -2.36 -23.03 -17.44
N SER A 48 -2.50 -24.34 -17.65
CA SER A 48 -1.38 -25.28 -17.78
C SER A 48 -0.58 -24.97 -19.05
N SER A 49 0.55 -24.28 -18.91
CA SER A 49 1.46 -24.04 -20.02
C SER A 49 2.82 -24.66 -19.69
N GLU A 50 3.24 -25.64 -20.51
CA GLU A 50 4.64 -26.05 -20.57
C GLU A 50 5.45 -24.90 -21.16
N VAL A 51 6.11 -24.12 -20.31
CA VAL A 51 6.96 -23.01 -20.75
C VAL A 51 8.41 -23.28 -20.39
N THR A 52 9.24 -23.35 -21.42
CA THR A 52 10.66 -23.71 -21.46
C THR A 52 11.62 -22.60 -21.01
N ASN A 53 11.12 -21.55 -20.34
CA ASN A 53 11.94 -20.48 -19.78
C ASN A 53 11.76 -20.41 -18.26
N LYS A 54 12.86 -20.21 -17.52
CA LYS A 54 12.98 -20.24 -16.04
C LYS A 54 12.23 -19.09 -15.33
N THR A 55 10.93 -18.96 -15.57
CA THR A 55 10.03 -18.09 -14.81
C THR A 55 9.00 -18.98 -14.14
N ASN A 56 9.06 -19.10 -12.82
CA ASN A 56 8.04 -19.80 -12.04
C ASN A 56 6.80 -18.90 -11.98
N VAL A 57 5.94 -18.98 -13.00
CA VAL A 57 4.71 -18.19 -13.06
C VAL A 57 3.72 -18.75 -12.06
N SER A 58 3.25 -17.89 -11.15
CA SER A 58 2.14 -18.19 -10.25
C SER A 58 1.04 -17.15 -10.45
N TYR A 59 -0.20 -17.55 -10.20
CA TYR A 59 -1.37 -16.70 -10.38
C TYR A 59 -1.98 -16.42 -9.02
N SER A 60 -2.45 -15.20 -8.81
CA SER A 60 -3.11 -14.82 -7.57
C SER A 60 -4.34 -13.95 -7.87
N ASN A 61 -5.30 -13.94 -6.94
CA ASN A 61 -6.51 -13.13 -7.08
C ASN A 61 -6.32 -11.66 -6.69
N ASN A 62 -5.32 -11.35 -5.86
CA ASN A 62 -5.14 -10.00 -5.29
C ASN A 62 -3.80 -9.35 -5.63
N TRP A 63 -2.74 -10.10 -5.92
CA TRP A 63 -1.41 -9.55 -6.21
C TRP A 63 -0.98 -9.80 -7.66
N ALA A 64 -0.41 -8.77 -8.27
CA ALA A 64 0.30 -8.85 -9.54
C ALA A 64 1.65 -8.15 -9.42
N GLY A 65 2.73 -8.82 -9.82
CA GLY A 65 4.06 -8.23 -9.72
C GLY A 65 5.18 -9.25 -9.75
N ALA A 66 6.33 -8.85 -9.22
CA ALA A 66 7.50 -9.72 -9.10
C ALA A 66 7.78 -10.01 -7.63
N VAL A 67 8.01 -11.29 -7.32
CA VAL A 67 8.43 -11.76 -6.01
C VAL A 67 9.74 -12.52 -6.16
N LEU A 68 10.74 -12.13 -5.39
CA LEU A 68 11.97 -12.89 -5.24
C LEU A 68 11.89 -13.73 -3.97
N VAL A 69 11.99 -15.05 -4.12
CA VAL A 69 12.04 -15.99 -3.00
C VAL A 69 13.50 -16.31 -2.66
N GLY A 70 13.84 -16.31 -1.38
CA GLY A 70 15.20 -16.49 -0.89
C GLY A 70 15.26 -16.40 0.63
N THR A 71 16.37 -15.90 1.16
CA THR A 71 16.57 -15.63 2.59
C THR A 71 17.43 -14.38 2.77
N GLY A 72 17.26 -13.70 3.90
CA GLY A 72 18.07 -12.56 4.31
C GLY A 72 17.80 -11.28 3.52
N TYR A 73 16.60 -11.13 2.93
CA TYR A 73 16.20 -9.85 2.32
C TYR A 73 15.96 -8.80 3.38
N THR A 74 16.71 -7.71 3.34
CA THR A 74 16.68 -6.65 4.36
C THR A 74 16.28 -5.30 3.82
N SER A 75 16.26 -5.09 2.51
CA SER A 75 15.73 -3.86 1.93
C SER A 75 15.15 -4.11 0.55
N VAL A 76 14.04 -3.45 0.25
CA VAL A 76 13.39 -3.49 -1.07
C VAL A 76 13.02 -2.07 -1.45
N THR A 77 13.42 -1.67 -2.66
CA THR A 77 13.19 -0.35 -3.22
C THR A 77 12.60 -0.48 -4.61
N GLY A 78 11.66 0.40 -4.95
CA GLY A 78 11.17 0.56 -6.32
C GLY A 78 10.65 1.97 -6.56
N SER A 79 10.61 2.39 -7.82
CA SER A 79 10.00 3.65 -8.24
C SER A 79 8.97 3.42 -9.34
N PHE A 80 7.85 4.09 -9.27
CA PHE A 80 6.79 4.02 -10.27
C PHE A 80 6.11 5.37 -10.42
N VAL A 81 5.39 5.55 -11.52
CA VAL A 81 4.57 6.75 -11.75
C VAL A 81 3.18 6.51 -11.16
N ALA A 82 2.69 7.44 -10.34
CA ALA A 82 1.34 7.38 -9.78
C ALA A 82 0.30 7.31 -10.92
N PRO A 83 -0.52 6.24 -11.00
CA PRO A 83 -1.36 5.98 -12.16
C PRO A 83 -2.55 6.93 -12.21
N SER A 84 -3.14 7.11 -13.39
CA SER A 84 -4.40 7.85 -13.56
C SER A 84 -5.50 6.89 -14.00
N PRO A 85 -6.22 6.23 -13.07
CA PRO A 85 -7.25 5.25 -13.41
C PRO A 85 -8.32 5.79 -14.36
N SER A 86 -8.75 4.94 -15.30
CA SER A 86 -9.76 5.24 -16.31
C SER A 86 -11.18 4.91 -15.81
N THR A 87 -11.33 3.82 -15.03
CA THR A 87 -12.59 3.37 -14.42
C THR A 87 -12.68 3.71 -12.94
N ALA A 88 -13.91 3.75 -12.42
CA ALA A 88 -14.12 3.89 -10.97
C ALA A 88 -13.60 2.64 -10.24
N GLY A 89 -13.12 2.83 -9.02
CA GLY A 89 -12.49 1.76 -8.25
C GLY A 89 -11.20 2.20 -7.55
N SER A 90 -10.48 1.24 -6.99
CA SER A 90 -9.26 1.47 -6.24
C SER A 90 -8.18 0.46 -6.62
N GLY A 91 -6.97 0.66 -6.11
CA GLY A 91 -5.85 -0.27 -6.22
C GLY A 91 -4.65 0.29 -5.48
N SER A 92 -3.64 -0.54 -5.25
CA SER A 92 -2.40 -0.14 -4.57
C SER A 92 -1.17 -0.53 -5.38
N ALA A 93 -0.08 0.19 -5.18
CA ALA A 93 1.26 -0.18 -5.65
C ALA A 93 2.27 0.02 -4.53
N TRP A 94 3.03 -1.03 -4.22
CA TRP A 94 3.87 -1.08 -3.04
C TRP A 94 5.08 -2.00 -3.22
N VAL A 95 6.04 -1.87 -2.31
CA VAL A 95 7.16 -2.80 -2.13
C VAL A 95 7.15 -3.38 -0.74
N GLY A 96 7.62 -4.62 -0.61
CA GLY A 96 7.55 -5.33 0.66
C GLY A 96 8.61 -6.40 0.86
N ILE A 97 8.70 -6.85 2.11
CA ILE A 97 9.44 -8.03 2.56
C ILE A 97 8.44 -8.98 3.20
N ASP A 98 8.54 -10.27 2.86
CA ASP A 98 7.64 -11.37 3.28
C ASP A 98 6.19 -11.24 2.77
N GLY A 99 5.28 -12.13 3.16
CA GLY A 99 3.87 -12.13 2.68
C GLY A 99 3.55 -13.12 1.57
N ASP A 100 4.57 -13.66 0.91
CA ASP A 100 4.40 -14.78 -0.02
C ASP A 100 4.64 -16.13 0.68
N THR A 101 5.89 -16.58 0.74
CA THR A 101 6.24 -17.87 1.37
C THR A 101 6.35 -17.77 2.88
N CYS A 102 6.46 -16.55 3.41
CA CYS A 102 6.42 -16.23 4.83
C CYS A 102 5.09 -15.55 5.16
N GLY A 103 4.15 -16.29 5.77
CA GLY A 103 2.82 -15.78 6.12
C GLY A 103 2.72 -15.11 7.49
N THR A 104 3.83 -14.96 8.23
CA THR A 104 3.81 -14.46 9.63
C THR A 104 3.76 -12.93 9.71
N ALA A 105 4.41 -12.24 8.78
CA ALA A 105 4.46 -10.79 8.73
C ALA A 105 4.71 -10.29 7.31
N ILE A 106 4.45 -8.99 7.09
CA ILE A 106 4.82 -8.25 5.87
C ILE A 106 5.24 -6.85 6.30
N LEU A 107 6.47 -6.46 5.98
CA LEU A 107 6.89 -5.05 6.08
C LEU A 107 6.73 -4.42 4.71
N GLN A 108 5.81 -3.46 4.57
CA GLN A 108 5.44 -2.91 3.26
C GLN A 108 5.07 -1.43 3.30
N THR A 109 5.27 -0.76 2.17
CA THR A 109 4.90 0.65 1.98
C THR A 109 4.61 0.97 0.51
N GLY A 110 3.67 1.87 0.30
CA GLY A 110 3.11 2.10 -1.03
C GLY A 110 2.22 3.33 -1.12
N ILE A 111 1.46 3.36 -2.21
CA ILE A 111 0.33 4.27 -2.37
C ILE A 111 -0.92 3.47 -2.72
N ASP A 112 -2.06 3.96 -2.26
CA ASP A 112 -3.37 3.60 -2.77
C ASP A 112 -3.85 4.70 -3.74
N TRP A 113 -4.61 4.33 -4.76
CA TRP A 113 -5.44 5.26 -5.53
C TRP A 113 -6.91 4.90 -5.42
N THR A 114 -7.78 5.89 -5.55
CA THR A 114 -9.23 5.67 -5.67
C THR A 114 -9.82 6.66 -6.66
N LYS A 115 -10.57 6.15 -7.63
CA LYS A 115 -11.33 6.94 -8.59
C LYS A 115 -12.82 6.86 -8.27
N SER A 116 -13.41 8.03 -8.04
CA SER A 116 -14.85 8.20 -7.85
C SER A 116 -15.35 9.35 -8.73
N GLY A 117 -16.17 9.00 -9.74
CA GLY A 117 -16.57 9.94 -10.78
C GLY A 117 -15.35 10.49 -11.54
N SER A 118 -15.21 11.82 -11.57
CA SER A 118 -14.07 12.50 -12.18
C SER A 118 -12.89 12.72 -11.23
N SER A 119 -13.04 12.42 -9.94
CA SER A 119 -12.01 12.66 -8.93
C SER A 119 -11.12 11.44 -8.76
N ILE A 120 -9.81 11.67 -8.59
CA ILE A 120 -8.83 10.65 -8.21
C ILE A 120 -8.13 11.13 -6.95
N THR A 121 -8.11 10.28 -5.92
CA THR A 121 -7.38 10.51 -4.68
C THR A 121 -6.27 9.49 -4.52
N TYR A 122 -5.22 9.88 -3.80
CA TYR A 122 -4.06 9.06 -3.53
C TYR A 122 -3.67 9.20 -2.07
N ASP A 123 -3.30 8.09 -1.45
CA ASP A 123 -2.88 8.03 -0.06
C ASP A 123 -1.59 7.21 0.03
N ALA A 124 -0.55 7.77 0.67
CA ALA A 124 0.69 7.03 0.94
C ALA A 124 0.59 6.34 2.28
N TRP A 125 1.05 5.10 2.38
CA TRP A 125 0.85 4.30 3.59
C TRP A 125 2.05 3.42 3.92
N TYR A 126 2.10 2.97 5.17
CA TYR A 126 3.04 1.97 5.68
C TYR A 126 2.30 0.93 6.50
N GLU A 127 2.87 -0.27 6.58
CA GLU A 127 2.26 -1.38 7.31
C GLU A 127 3.32 -2.39 7.75
N TRP A 128 3.10 -2.94 8.95
CA TRP A 128 3.72 -4.17 9.40
C TRP A 128 2.61 -5.18 9.68
N TYR A 129 2.23 -5.96 8.67
CA TYR A 129 1.22 -7.00 8.80
C TYR A 129 1.66 -8.00 9.90
N PRO A 130 0.76 -8.50 10.78
CA PRO A 130 -0.71 -8.43 10.70
C PRO A 130 -1.38 -7.19 11.30
N ASP A 131 -0.62 -6.22 11.83
CA ASP A 131 -1.19 -4.95 12.27
C ASP A 131 -1.72 -4.15 11.06
N ASN A 132 -2.53 -3.13 11.33
CA ASN A 132 -3.18 -2.23 10.38
C ASN A 132 -2.18 -1.47 9.49
N ALA A 133 -2.63 -1.15 8.29
CA ALA A 133 -1.97 -0.14 7.46
C ALA A 133 -2.32 1.27 7.96
N TYR A 134 -1.35 2.16 7.97
CA TYR A 134 -1.48 3.54 8.44
C TYR A 134 -1.12 4.54 7.34
N ASP A 135 -1.82 5.67 7.28
CA ASP A 135 -1.49 6.74 6.34
C ASP A 135 -0.29 7.54 6.83
N PHE A 136 0.56 7.89 5.87
CA PHE A 136 1.44 9.03 6.02
C PHE A 136 0.67 10.33 5.89
N SER A 137 1.00 11.28 6.77
CA SER A 137 0.60 12.69 6.61
C SER A 137 1.77 13.51 6.07
N GLY A 138 1.49 14.70 5.52
CA GLY A 138 2.53 15.62 5.07
C GLY A 138 3.12 15.32 3.68
N ILE A 139 2.56 14.35 2.95
CA ILE A 139 2.86 14.07 1.55
C ILE A 139 1.60 14.26 0.71
N SER A 140 1.76 14.81 -0.49
CA SER A 140 0.69 14.91 -1.48
C SER A 140 1.11 14.19 -2.75
N ILE A 141 0.18 13.47 -3.37
CA ILE A 141 0.42 12.70 -4.58
C ILE A 141 -0.60 13.12 -5.63
N SER A 142 -0.17 13.15 -6.88
CA SER A 142 -1.00 13.46 -8.04
C SER A 142 -0.67 12.49 -9.17
N ALA A 143 -1.62 12.29 -10.08
CA ALA A 143 -1.40 11.51 -11.29
C ALA A 143 -0.13 11.98 -12.01
N GLY A 144 0.74 11.06 -12.40
CA GLY A 144 2.00 11.38 -13.09
C GLY A 144 3.19 11.71 -12.17
N ASP A 145 2.99 11.83 -10.85
CA ASP A 145 4.11 11.98 -9.92
C ASP A 145 4.98 10.70 -9.93
N THR A 146 6.30 10.86 -9.91
CA THR A 146 7.23 9.75 -9.68
C THR A 146 7.34 9.50 -8.19
N ILE A 147 6.89 8.31 -7.77
CA ILE A 147 6.93 7.86 -6.39
C ILE A 147 8.04 6.83 -6.25
N LYS A 148 8.90 7.00 -5.25
CA LYS A 148 9.87 6.01 -4.83
C LYS A 148 9.47 5.50 -3.45
N VAL A 149 9.41 4.18 -3.32
CA VAL A 149 9.05 3.49 -2.09
C VAL A 149 10.20 2.61 -1.65
N THR A 150 10.44 2.53 -0.35
CA THR A 150 11.51 1.71 0.22
C THR A 150 11.11 1.18 1.58
N VAL A 151 11.32 -0.12 1.79
CA VAL A 151 11.33 -0.71 3.12
C VAL A 151 12.74 -1.20 3.47
N THR A 152 13.09 -1.12 4.74
CA THR A 152 14.34 -1.70 5.28
C THR A 152 14.06 -2.38 6.61
N ALA A 153 14.24 -3.70 6.68
CA ALA A 153 14.27 -4.45 7.91
C ALA A 153 15.65 -4.32 8.56
N THR A 154 15.69 -3.87 9.82
CA THR A 154 16.91 -3.82 10.64
C THR A 154 17.02 -5.00 11.60
N SER A 155 15.89 -5.69 11.83
CA SER A 155 15.78 -7.01 12.41
C SER A 155 14.45 -7.63 11.96
N LYS A 156 14.16 -8.85 12.41
CA LYS A 156 12.87 -9.50 12.17
C LYS A 156 11.66 -8.79 12.79
N THR A 157 11.87 -7.79 13.64
CA THR A 157 10.79 -7.04 14.33
C THR A 157 10.96 -5.52 14.28
N THR A 158 12.00 -5.03 13.60
CA THR A 158 12.30 -3.59 13.51
C THR A 158 12.65 -3.22 12.08
N GLY A 159 12.32 -1.98 11.68
CA GLY A 159 12.59 -1.54 10.33
C GLY A 159 12.08 -0.13 10.04
N THR A 160 12.13 0.24 8.77
CA THR A 160 11.66 1.54 8.27
C THR A 160 10.88 1.37 6.98
N ALA A 161 9.88 2.23 6.81
CA ALA A 161 9.09 2.39 5.59
C ALA A 161 9.19 3.85 5.14
N ILE A 162 9.51 4.09 3.88
CA ILE A 162 9.73 5.41 3.30
C ILE A 162 8.97 5.54 1.99
N VAL A 163 8.27 6.66 1.84
CA VAL A 163 7.66 7.09 0.57
C VAL A 163 8.19 8.47 0.19
N ASP A 164 8.82 8.54 -0.96
CA ASP A 164 9.31 9.77 -1.58
C ASP A 164 8.43 10.12 -2.78
N ASN A 165 7.79 11.28 -2.77
CA ASN A 165 7.32 11.92 -3.99
C ASN A 165 8.49 12.68 -4.62
N VAL A 166 9.17 12.02 -5.55
CA VAL A 166 10.38 12.53 -6.22
C VAL A 166 10.04 13.78 -7.05
N THR A 167 8.89 13.78 -7.74
CA THR A 167 8.42 14.93 -8.53
C THR A 167 8.27 16.19 -7.67
N LYS A 168 7.80 16.04 -6.43
CA LYS A 168 7.54 17.17 -5.52
C LYS A 168 8.64 17.40 -4.48
N GLY A 169 9.69 16.58 -4.46
CA GLY A 169 10.78 16.67 -3.49
C GLY A 169 10.32 16.52 -2.04
N LYS A 170 9.34 15.65 -1.78
CA LYS A 170 8.79 15.39 -0.44
C LYS A 170 8.99 13.94 -0.05
N SER A 171 9.38 13.72 1.20
CA SER A 171 9.64 12.41 1.79
C SER A 171 8.89 12.30 3.11
N VAL A 172 8.34 11.12 3.37
CA VAL A 172 7.73 10.72 4.64
C VAL A 172 8.27 9.35 5.03
N SER A 173 8.45 9.11 6.32
CA SER A 173 9.02 7.87 6.84
C SER A 173 8.37 7.43 8.14
N HIS A 174 8.25 6.12 8.33
CA HIS A 174 7.87 5.51 9.60
C HIS A 174 8.97 4.55 10.05
N THR A 175 9.21 4.49 11.37
CA THR A 175 10.18 3.57 11.98
C THR A 175 9.45 2.63 12.93
N PHE A 176 9.58 1.33 12.67
CA PHE A 176 9.10 0.27 13.55
C PHE A 176 10.20 -0.09 14.53
N THR A 177 9.92 0.08 15.83
CA THR A 177 10.90 -0.09 16.91
C THR A 177 10.73 -1.40 17.70
N GLY A 178 9.97 -2.36 17.17
CA GLY A 178 9.60 -3.61 17.85
C GLY A 178 8.15 -3.60 18.33
N GLY A 179 7.75 -4.65 19.05
CA GLY A 179 6.37 -4.79 19.54
C GLY A 179 5.35 -4.99 18.42
N VAL A 180 5.78 -5.55 17.30
CA VAL A 180 4.96 -5.87 16.13
C VAL A 180 4.21 -7.18 16.33
N ASP A 181 3.11 -7.35 15.61
CA ASP A 181 2.21 -8.50 15.78
C ASP A 181 2.69 -9.79 15.06
N GLY A 182 3.84 -9.73 14.37
CA GLY A 182 4.45 -10.85 13.69
C GLY A 182 5.91 -10.58 13.30
N ASP A 183 6.72 -11.63 13.29
CA ASP A 183 8.13 -11.56 12.92
C ASP A 183 8.28 -11.80 11.41
N LEU A 184 9.17 -11.03 10.77
CA LEU A 184 9.63 -11.29 9.41
C LEU A 184 10.47 -12.58 9.37
N CYS A 185 10.34 -13.33 8.30
CA CYS A 185 11.25 -14.41 7.93
C CYS A 185 12.44 -13.90 7.11
N GLU A 186 12.26 -12.78 6.38
CA GLU A 186 13.17 -12.21 5.38
C GLU A 186 13.35 -13.12 4.15
N TYR A 187 12.29 -13.82 3.75
CA TYR A 187 12.29 -14.80 2.66
C TYR A 187 11.83 -14.22 1.33
N ASN A 188 10.99 -13.20 1.35
CA ASN A 188 10.45 -12.59 0.14
C ASN A 188 10.90 -11.14 0.00
N ALA A 189 11.13 -10.70 -1.24
CA ALA A 189 11.28 -9.31 -1.62
C ALA A 189 10.45 -9.05 -2.87
N GLU A 190 9.59 -8.03 -2.84
CA GLU A 190 8.52 -7.92 -3.83
C GLU A 190 8.11 -6.50 -4.21
N TRP A 191 7.56 -6.40 -5.42
CA TRP A 191 7.04 -5.19 -6.04
C TRP A 191 5.67 -5.52 -6.62
N ILE A 192 4.62 -5.06 -5.93
CA ILE A 192 3.27 -5.55 -6.13
C ILE A 192 2.33 -4.41 -6.50
N VAL A 193 1.45 -4.69 -7.44
CA VAL A 193 0.20 -3.99 -7.66
C VAL A 193 -0.92 -4.87 -7.11
N GLU A 194 -1.76 -4.33 -6.24
CA GLU A 194 -2.71 -5.13 -5.48
C GLU A 194 -4.15 -4.62 -5.55
N ASP A 195 -5.06 -5.59 -5.71
CA ASP A 195 -6.49 -5.47 -5.42
C ASP A 195 -6.71 -5.81 -3.94
N PHE A 196 -6.62 -4.79 -3.10
CA PHE A 196 -6.64 -4.96 -1.64
C PHE A 196 -8.05 -5.23 -1.11
N GLU A 197 -8.14 -5.70 0.13
CA GLU A 197 -9.44 -5.97 0.75
C GLU A 197 -10.14 -4.71 1.28
N GLU A 198 -11.46 -4.65 1.08
CA GLU A 198 -12.37 -3.76 1.79
C GLU A 198 -13.56 -4.58 2.33
N GLY A 199 -13.72 -4.59 3.65
CA GLY A 199 -14.83 -5.31 4.28
C GLY A 199 -14.69 -6.84 4.14
N ASN A 200 -15.49 -7.44 3.26
CA ASN A 200 -15.52 -8.90 3.02
C ASN A 200 -15.13 -9.27 1.57
N SER A 201 -14.71 -8.30 0.76
CA SER A 201 -14.34 -8.50 -0.64
C SER A 201 -13.04 -7.78 -0.96
N LEU A 202 -12.44 -8.11 -2.10
CA LEU A 202 -11.49 -7.20 -2.72
C LEU A 202 -12.23 -5.92 -3.14
N VAL A 203 -11.49 -4.83 -3.34
CA VAL A 203 -12.10 -3.61 -3.87
C VAL A 203 -12.57 -3.81 -5.30
N ASN A 204 -13.38 -2.87 -5.78
CA ASN A 204 -13.58 -2.77 -7.21
C ASN A 204 -12.26 -2.32 -7.83
N PHE A 205 -11.53 -3.24 -8.46
CA PHE A 205 -10.20 -2.95 -8.97
C PHE A 205 -10.25 -2.01 -10.18
N ALA A 206 -9.69 -0.82 -10.03
CA ALA A 206 -9.71 0.19 -11.10
C ALA A 206 -8.82 -0.23 -12.27
N ASP A 207 -9.20 0.14 -13.49
CA ASP A 207 -8.29 0.12 -14.63
C ASP A 207 -7.32 1.30 -14.48
N PHE A 208 -6.13 1.03 -13.96
CA PHE A 208 -5.05 1.98 -13.73
C PHE A 208 -4.10 2.13 -14.94
N GLY A 209 -4.40 1.45 -16.06
CA GLY A 209 -3.49 1.35 -17.20
C GLY A 209 -2.26 0.51 -16.87
N THR A 210 -1.11 1.15 -16.61
CA THR A 210 0.14 0.45 -16.33
C THR A 210 0.88 1.11 -15.17
N VAL A 211 1.25 0.28 -14.20
CA VAL A 211 2.24 0.61 -13.17
C VAL A 211 3.48 -0.22 -13.47
N ALA A 212 4.61 0.45 -13.68
CA ALA A 212 5.90 -0.20 -13.92
C ALA A 212 6.88 0.21 -12.83
N PHE A 213 7.37 -0.77 -12.07
CA PHE A 213 8.46 -0.55 -11.13
C PHE A 213 9.78 -0.44 -11.88
N THR A 214 10.45 0.68 -11.70
CA THR A 214 11.77 1.03 -12.22
C THR A 214 12.74 1.20 -11.06
N GLY A 215 14.04 1.02 -11.30
CA GLY A 215 15.03 1.02 -10.21
C GLY A 215 14.74 -0.03 -9.13
N ALA A 216 14.04 -1.12 -9.49
CA ALA A 216 13.69 -2.20 -8.60
C ALA A 216 14.97 -2.87 -8.07
N SER A 217 15.17 -2.83 -6.76
CA SER A 217 16.36 -3.36 -6.10
C SER A 217 16.00 -4.00 -4.77
N ALA A 218 16.55 -5.18 -4.52
CA ALA A 218 16.49 -5.84 -3.23
C ALA A 218 17.90 -6.07 -2.70
N VAL A 219 18.11 -5.84 -1.41
CA VAL A 219 19.37 -6.09 -0.71
C VAL A 219 19.22 -7.32 0.16
N LYS A 220 20.25 -8.17 0.13
CA LYS A 220 20.43 -9.24 1.10
C LYS A 220 21.56 -8.89 2.06
N SER A 221 21.29 -8.94 3.35
CA SER A 221 22.32 -8.83 4.39
C SER A 221 22.31 -10.14 5.16
N GLY A 222 23.04 -11.13 4.64
CA GLY A 222 23.27 -12.42 5.30
C GLY A 222 24.48 -12.37 6.21
#